data_AF-A0A382K3L8-F1
#
_entry.id   AF-A0A382K3L8-F1
#
_cell.length_a   1.000
_cell.length_b   1.000
_cell.length_c   1.000
_cell.angle_alpha   90.00
_cell.angle_beta   90.00
_cell.angle_gamma   90.00
#
_symmetry.space_group_name_H-M   'P 1'
#
loop_
_entity.id
_entity.type
_entity.pdbx_description
1 polymer ?
#
loop_
_entity_poly.entity_id
_entity_poly.type
_entity_poly.pdbx_seq_one_letter_code
_entity_poly.pdbx_strand_id
1 'polypeptide(L)'
;MKQDLIKIAQVTLKILSKKSWNFLSISEVKKKSKIKIFDKEIKNKHVLLRNINAYFDHVLSLDVRGMDKSNRKDMIFEVMMMRFDILQNNRKALQSISNSFKSKPQELIFLLPYLLNSMILMANYANISVRGLR
;
A
#
# COMPACT_ATOMS: atom_id res chain seq x y z
N MET A 1 -3.80 11.03 4.11
CA MET A 1 -3.96 9.88 5.04
C MET A 1 -3.71 10.38 6.46
N LYS A 2 -4.37 9.84 7.50
CA LYS A 2 -4.11 10.25 8.90
C LYS A 2 -2.68 9.86 9.33
N GLN A 3 -2.00 10.71 10.10
CA GLN A 3 -0.62 10.47 10.55
C GLN A 3 -0.45 9.16 11.33
N ASP A 4 -1.43 8.81 12.16
CA ASP A 4 -1.45 7.55 12.91
C ASP A 4 -1.43 6.32 12.01
N LEU A 5 -2.22 6.34 10.92
CA LEU A 5 -2.31 5.24 9.96
C LEU A 5 -1.01 5.10 9.15
N ILE A 6 -0.39 6.23 8.79
CA ILE A 6 0.93 6.26 8.15
C ILE A 6 1.96 5.57 9.06
N LYS A 7 1.97 5.92 10.35
CA LYS A 7 2.92 5.34 11.31
C LYS A 7 2.71 3.83 11.47
N ILE A 8 1.46 3.38 11.54
CA ILE A 8 1.11 1.96 11.61
C ILE A 8 1.63 1.22 10.37
N ALA A 9 1.44 1.76 9.17
CA ALA A 9 1.93 1.14 7.93
C ALA A 9 3.46 1.01 7.93
N GLN A 10 4.17 2.10 8.25
CA GLN A 10 5.64 2.12 8.33
C GLN A 10 6.19 1.10 9.34
N VAL A 11 5.58 1.01 10.53
CA VAL A 11 5.96 0.03 11.55
C VAL A 11 5.71 -1.40 11.06
N THR A 12 4.57 -1.63 10.41
CA THR A 12 4.22 -2.95 9.86
C THR A 12 5.23 -3.37 8.80
N LEU A 13 5.56 -2.49 7.84
CA LEU A 13 6.57 -2.72 6.80
C LEU A 13 7.95 -3.00 7.41
N LYS A 14 8.35 -2.24 8.43
CA LYS A 14 9.62 -2.48 9.16
C LYS A 14 9.66 -3.86 9.80
N ILE A 15 8.57 -4.33 10.41
CA ILE A 15 8.50 -5.69 10.97
C ILE A 15 8.61 -6.73 9.86
N LEU A 16 7.85 -6.56 8.77
CA LEU A 16 7.80 -7.50 7.65
C LEU A 16 9.11 -7.58 6.87
N SER A 17 9.96 -6.55 6.94
CA SER A 17 11.33 -6.61 6.39
C SER A 17 12.22 -7.66 7.07
N LYS A 18 11.83 -8.12 8.27
CA LYS A 18 12.58 -9.09 9.09
C LYS A 18 11.80 -10.37 9.41
N LYS A 19 10.49 -10.41 9.12
CA LYS A 19 9.58 -11.47 9.57
C LYS A 19 8.53 -11.78 8.49
N SER A 20 8.12 -13.05 8.40
CA SER A 20 7.07 -13.47 7.45
C SER A 20 5.69 -12.91 7.85
N TRP A 21 4.88 -12.55 6.84
CA TRP A 21 3.49 -12.11 7.02
C TRP A 21 2.68 -13.11 7.83
N ASN A 22 2.89 -14.40 7.64
CA ASN A 22 2.15 -15.46 8.35
C ASN A 22 2.34 -15.37 9.88
N PHE A 23 3.55 -15.05 10.35
CA PHE A 23 3.88 -14.95 11.77
C PHE A 23 3.68 -13.56 12.38
N LEU A 24 3.32 -12.56 11.59
CA LEU A 24 3.02 -11.22 12.09
C LEU A 24 1.78 -11.28 13.01
N SER A 25 1.90 -10.76 14.23
CA SER A 25 0.76 -10.57 15.12
C SER A 25 0.33 -9.09 15.17
N ILE A 26 -0.97 -8.87 15.30
CA ILE A 26 -1.54 -7.52 15.39
C ILE A 26 -1.08 -6.82 16.67
N SER A 27 -0.99 -7.57 17.77
CA SER A 27 -0.50 -7.08 19.06
C SER A 27 0.96 -6.59 18.99
N GLU A 28 1.81 -7.26 18.19
CA GLU A 28 3.18 -6.81 17.95
C GLU A 28 3.22 -5.45 17.25
N VAL A 29 2.40 -5.27 16.20
CA VAL A 29 2.29 -3.99 15.47
C VAL A 29 1.75 -2.90 16.39
N LYS A 30 0.72 -3.19 17.19
CA LYS A 30 0.16 -2.26 18.19
C LYS A 30 1.24 -1.78 19.17
N LYS A 31 1.94 -2.73 19.81
CA LYS A 31 3.00 -2.45 20.79
C LYS A 31 4.12 -1.59 20.20
N LYS A 32 4.53 -1.88 18.96
CA LYS A 32 5.61 -1.15 18.27
C LYS A 32 5.17 0.21 17.72
N SER A 33 3.91 0.37 17.33
CA SER A 33 3.38 1.63 16.79
C SER A 33 3.03 2.64 17.87
N LYS A 34 2.62 2.19 19.07
CA LYS A 34 2.25 3.04 20.20
C LYS A 34 1.11 4.04 19.88
N ILE A 35 0.24 3.69 18.95
CA ILE A 35 -0.89 4.53 18.52
C ILE A 35 -2.13 4.22 19.37
N LYS A 36 -2.75 5.27 19.94
CA LYS A 36 -3.94 5.14 20.81
C LYS A 36 -5.16 4.61 20.05
N ILE A 37 -5.38 5.09 18.83
CA ILE A 37 -6.55 4.70 18.01
C ILE A 37 -6.38 3.34 17.31
N PHE A 38 -5.33 2.58 17.61
CA PHE A 38 -4.98 1.36 16.89
C PHE A 38 -6.13 0.36 16.85
N ASP A 39 -6.75 0.04 17.99
CA ASP A 39 -7.81 -0.98 18.04
C ASP A 39 -9.09 -0.56 17.32
N LYS A 40 -9.32 0.76 17.23
CA LYS A 40 -10.45 1.33 16.47
C LYS A 40 -10.24 1.18 14.97
N GLU A 41 -9.00 1.42 14.51
CA GLU A 41 -8.67 1.50 13.09
C GLU A 41 -8.20 0.14 12.52
N ILE A 42 -7.55 -0.72 13.31
CA ILE A 42 -6.95 -1.98 12.89
C ILE A 42 -7.54 -3.15 13.68
N LYS A 43 -8.55 -3.79 13.08
CA LYS A 43 -9.27 -4.92 13.71
C LYS A 43 -8.67 -6.28 13.39
N ASN A 44 -8.06 -6.43 12.22
CA ASN A 44 -7.51 -7.71 11.75
C ASN A 44 -6.32 -7.47 10.78
N LYS A 45 -5.67 -8.56 10.35
CA LYS A 45 -4.51 -8.50 9.45
C LYS A 45 -4.87 -8.01 8.04
N HIS A 46 -6.08 -8.26 7.54
CA HIS A 46 -6.53 -7.72 6.26
C HIS A 46 -6.62 -6.20 6.30
N VAL A 47 -7.04 -5.62 7.44
CA VAL A 47 -7.06 -4.16 7.62
C VAL A 47 -5.63 -3.59 7.64
N LEU A 48 -4.65 -4.30 8.22
CA LEU A 48 -3.23 -3.91 8.10
C LEU A 48 -2.77 -3.92 6.64
N LEU A 49 -3.14 -4.95 5.87
CA LEU A 49 -2.77 -5.08 4.48
C LEU A 49 -3.36 -3.93 3.63
N ARG A 50 -4.64 -3.61 3.85
CA ARG A 50 -5.28 -2.44 3.26
C ARG A 50 -4.56 -1.14 3.64
N ASN A 51 -4.20 -0.99 4.92
CA ASN A 51 -3.52 0.21 5.41
C ASN A 51 -2.14 0.39 4.76
N ILE A 52 -1.41 -0.70 4.50
CA ILE A 52 -0.15 -0.68 3.74
C ILE A 52 -0.39 -0.19 2.30
N ASN A 53 -1.41 -0.72 1.60
CA ASN A 53 -1.72 -0.27 0.25
C ASN A 53 -2.08 1.23 0.21
N ALA A 54 -2.92 1.68 1.14
CA ALA A 54 -3.30 3.09 1.28
C ALA A 54 -2.09 3.98 1.61
N TYR A 55 -1.11 3.48 2.37
CA TYR A 55 0.15 4.18 2.62
C TYR A 55 0.95 4.38 1.34
N PHE A 56 1.09 3.35 0.49
CA PHE A 56 1.77 3.52 -0.78
C PHE A 56 1.04 4.50 -1.71
N ASP A 57 -0.29 4.47 -1.74
CA ASP A 57 -1.09 5.43 -2.51
C ASP A 57 -0.91 6.86 -2.00
N HIS A 58 -0.75 7.02 -0.68
CA HIS A 58 -0.46 8.30 -0.08
C HIS A 58 0.95 8.81 -0.41
N VAL A 59 1.97 7.95 -0.37
CA VAL A 59 3.34 8.34 -0.77
C VAL A 59 3.34 8.74 -2.24
N LEU A 60 2.71 7.94 -3.11
CA LEU A 60 2.57 8.26 -4.53
C LEU A 60 1.89 9.62 -4.73
N SER A 61 0.85 9.95 -3.95
CA SER A 61 0.15 11.24 -4.06
C SER A 61 0.97 12.46 -3.64
N LEU A 62 2.06 12.24 -2.90
CA LEU A 62 3.05 13.26 -2.59
C LEU A 62 4.06 13.39 -3.73
N ASP A 63 4.58 12.27 -4.21
CA ASP A 63 5.62 12.22 -5.25
C ASP A 63 5.13 12.81 -6.58
N VAL A 64 3.90 12.48 -7.00
CA VAL A 64 3.31 12.99 -8.26
C VAL A 64 3.09 14.51 -8.28
N ARG A 65 3.20 15.22 -7.15
CA ARG A 65 3.06 16.69 -7.13
C ARG A 65 4.23 17.39 -7.81
N GLY A 66 5.38 16.72 -7.89
CA GLY A 66 6.59 17.22 -8.57
C GLY A 66 6.72 16.72 -10.01
N MET A 67 5.74 15.99 -10.53
CA MET A 67 5.77 15.43 -11.89
C MET A 67 5.54 16.52 -12.94
N ASP A 68 6.38 16.52 -13.98
CA ASP A 68 6.22 17.39 -15.13
C ASP A 68 5.04 16.94 -16.00
N LYS A 69 4.35 17.90 -16.63
CA LYS A 69 3.25 17.56 -17.54
C LYS A 69 3.80 17.09 -18.88
N SER A 70 3.44 15.88 -19.29
CA SER A 70 3.72 15.32 -20.61
C SER A 70 2.44 14.76 -21.27
N ASN A 71 2.59 14.06 -22.39
CA ASN A 71 1.50 13.30 -23.00
C ASN A 71 1.07 12.13 -22.08
N ARG A 72 -0.17 11.65 -22.24
CA ARG A 72 -0.76 10.64 -21.35
C ARG A 72 0.04 9.32 -21.29
N LYS A 73 0.71 8.94 -22.37
CA LYS A 73 1.50 7.70 -22.44
C LYS A 73 2.73 7.82 -21.53
N ASP A 74 3.48 8.91 -21.66
CA ASP A 74 4.67 9.12 -20.83
C ASP A 74 4.29 9.30 -19.36
N MET A 75 3.21 10.04 -19.11
CA MET A 75 2.66 10.25 -17.76
C MET A 75 2.29 8.93 -17.06
N ILE A 76 1.65 7.97 -17.75
CA ILE A 76 1.31 6.69 -17.12
C ILE A 76 2.55 5.85 -16.83
N PHE A 77 3.56 5.88 -17.70
CA PHE A 77 4.84 5.23 -17.43
C PHE A 77 5.52 5.85 -16.21
N GLU A 78 5.55 7.18 -16.11
CA GLU A 78 6.17 7.87 -14.98
C GLU A 78 5.47 7.54 -13.65
N VAL A 79 4.13 7.59 -13.61
CA VAL A 79 3.36 7.21 -12.42
C VAL A 79 3.58 5.73 -12.05
N MET A 80 3.67 4.83 -13.04
CA MET A 80 4.03 3.43 -12.79
C MET A 80 5.44 3.27 -12.22
N MET A 81 6.41 4.03 -12.73
CA MET A 81 7.79 4.03 -12.23
C MET A 81 7.86 4.54 -10.79
N MET A 82 7.24 5.68 -10.48
CA MET A 82 7.15 6.18 -9.10
C MET A 82 6.52 5.14 -8.17
N ARG A 83 5.43 4.49 -8.61
CA ARG A 83 4.80 3.42 -7.83
C ARG A 83 5.76 2.25 -7.63
N PHE A 84 6.49 1.85 -8.66
CA PHE A 84 7.47 0.78 -8.57
C PHE A 84 8.58 1.10 -7.57
N ASP A 85 9.11 2.33 -7.58
CA ASP A 85 10.16 2.77 -6.65
C ASP A 85 9.69 2.72 -5.19
N ILE A 86 8.47 3.18 -4.91
CA ILE A 86 7.84 3.08 -3.58
C ILE A 86 7.78 1.61 -3.12
N LEU A 87 7.39 0.70 -4.02
CA LEU A 87 7.32 -0.73 -3.73
C LEU A 87 8.73 -1.32 -3.53
N GLN A 88 9.70 -0.95 -4.36
CA GLN A 88 11.09 -1.41 -4.25
C GLN A 88 11.76 -1.00 -2.94
N ASN A 89 11.52 0.23 -2.48
CA ASN A 89 11.97 0.70 -1.17
C ASN A 89 11.44 -0.17 -0.01
N ASN A 90 10.38 -0.95 -0.24
CA ASN A 90 9.77 -1.87 0.72
C ASN A 90 9.84 -3.34 0.28
N ARG A 91 10.76 -3.70 -0.65
CA ARG A 91 10.82 -5.00 -1.31
C ARG A 91 10.77 -6.20 -0.36
N LYS A 92 11.58 -6.22 0.70
CA LYS A 92 11.62 -7.35 1.65
C LYS A 92 10.27 -7.58 2.34
N ALA A 93 9.59 -6.50 2.71
CA ALA A 93 8.26 -6.57 3.31
C ALA A 93 7.22 -7.07 2.30
N LEU A 94 7.27 -6.60 1.06
CA LEU A 94 6.38 -7.05 -0.01
C LEU A 94 6.61 -8.52 -0.38
N GLN A 95 7.86 -8.98 -0.42
CA GLN A 95 8.17 -10.41 -0.61
C GLN A 95 7.57 -11.26 0.51
N SER A 96 7.67 -10.79 1.75
CA SER A 96 7.06 -11.44 2.92
C SER A 96 5.53 -11.56 2.81
N ILE A 97 4.85 -10.53 2.30
CA ILE A 97 3.41 -10.55 2.01
C ILE A 97 3.11 -11.48 0.83
N SER A 98 3.78 -11.30 -0.31
CA SER A 98 3.54 -12.06 -1.54
C SER A 98 3.76 -13.57 -1.34
N ASN A 99 4.78 -13.97 -0.58
CA ASN A 99 5.01 -15.37 -0.26
C ASN A 99 3.87 -16.01 0.55
N SER A 100 3.12 -15.23 1.34
CA SER A 100 1.95 -15.75 2.06
C SER A 100 0.82 -16.14 1.11
N PHE A 101 0.65 -15.42 0.00
CA PHE A 101 -0.38 -15.72 -1.00
C PHE A 101 -0.13 -17.05 -1.73
N LYS A 102 1.12 -17.52 -1.80
CA LYS A 102 1.41 -18.87 -2.34
C LYS A 102 0.75 -19.96 -1.50
N SER A 103 0.74 -19.79 -0.17
CA SER A 103 0.11 -20.73 0.76
C SER A 103 -1.39 -20.49 0.97
N LYS A 104 -1.85 -19.25 0.73
CA LYS A 104 -3.24 -18.82 0.97
C LYS A 104 -3.69 -17.86 -0.13
N PRO A 105 -3.90 -18.33 -1.37
CA PRO A 105 -4.21 -17.46 -2.51
C PRO A 105 -5.52 -16.67 -2.33
N GLN A 106 -6.48 -17.22 -1.58
CA GLN A 106 -7.73 -16.55 -1.24
C GLN A 106 -7.54 -15.22 -0.49
N GLU A 107 -6.42 -15.05 0.22
CA GLU A 107 -6.10 -13.82 0.94
C GLU A 107 -5.93 -12.62 0.00
N LEU A 108 -5.54 -12.88 -1.25
CA LEU A 108 -5.38 -11.85 -2.27
C LEU A 108 -6.72 -11.16 -2.59
N ILE A 109 -7.84 -11.88 -2.49
CA ILE A 109 -9.18 -11.37 -2.82
C ILE A 109 -9.53 -10.14 -1.97
N PHE A 110 -9.11 -10.13 -0.70
CA PHE A 110 -9.32 -8.98 0.19
C PHE A 110 -8.53 -7.74 -0.22
N LEU A 111 -7.44 -7.90 -0.99
CA LEU A 111 -6.61 -6.81 -1.46
C LEU A 111 -7.04 -6.30 -2.85
N LEU A 112 -7.63 -7.14 -3.70
CA LEU A 112 -7.99 -6.81 -5.09
C LEU A 112 -8.79 -5.51 -5.24
N PRO A 113 -9.87 -5.24 -4.47
CA PRO A 113 -10.63 -4.00 -4.61
C PRO A 113 -9.78 -2.75 -4.34
N TYR A 114 -8.82 -2.86 -3.43
CA TYR A 114 -7.93 -1.75 -3.09
C TYR A 114 -6.85 -1.54 -4.16
N LEU A 115 -6.35 -2.61 -4.80
CA LEU A 115 -5.46 -2.49 -5.94
C LEU A 115 -6.15 -1.87 -7.15
N LEU A 116 -7.41 -2.22 -7.42
CA LEU A 116 -8.22 -1.57 -8.46
C LEU A 116 -8.35 -0.06 -8.19
N ASN A 117 -8.66 0.31 -6.95
CA ASN A 117 -8.70 1.73 -6.55
C ASN A 117 -7.34 2.43 -6.73
N SER A 118 -6.23 1.77 -6.40
CA SER A 118 -4.88 2.30 -6.64
C SER A 118 -4.59 2.47 -8.14
N MET A 119 -5.02 1.54 -8.99
CA MET A 119 -4.85 1.66 -10.44
C MET A 119 -5.69 2.79 -11.03
N ILE A 120 -6.93 2.98 -10.54
CA ILE A 120 -7.78 4.12 -10.89
C ILE A 120 -7.11 5.44 -10.47
N LEU A 121 -6.54 5.48 -9.26
CA LEU A 121 -5.79 6.64 -8.76
C LEU A 121 -4.59 6.96 -9.66
N MET A 122 -3.80 5.95 -10.04
CA MET A 122 -2.66 6.09 -10.94
C MET A 122 -3.08 6.61 -12.32
N ALA A 123 -4.15 6.06 -12.89
CA ALA A 123 -4.70 6.52 -14.17
C ALA A 123 -5.14 7.99 -14.11
N ASN A 124 -5.75 8.41 -12.99
CA ASN A 124 -6.11 9.81 -12.78
C ASN A 124 -4.88 10.74 -12.72
N TYR A 125 -3.80 10.33 -12.05
CA TYR A 125 -2.54 11.10 -12.07
C TYR A 125 -1.94 11.22 -13.47
N ALA A 126 -2.13 10.20 -14.31
CA ALA A 126 -1.72 10.23 -15.71
C ALA A 126 -2.68 10.98 -16.66
N ASN A 127 -3.71 11.66 -16.12
CA ASN A 127 -4.77 12.31 -16.89
C ASN A 127 -5.50 11.37 -17.88
N ILE A 128 -5.63 10.10 -17.52
CA ILE A 128 -6.38 9.09 -18.26
C ILE A 128 -7.80 9.02 -17.69
N SER A 129 -8.80 9.11 -18.58
CA SER A 129 -10.21 8.98 -18.19
C SER A 129 -10.53 7.55 -17.77
N VAL A 130 -11.04 7.40 -16.56
CA VAL A 130 -11.50 6.12 -15.95
C VAL A 130 -13.03 6.01 -15.91
N ARG A 131 -13.74 6.77 -16.76
CA ARG A 131 -15.21 6.70 -16.87
C ARG A 131 -15.66 5.27 -17.16
N GLY A 132 -16.61 4.76 -16.38
CA GLY A 132 -17.14 3.40 -16.50
C GLY A 132 -16.52 2.37 -15.53
N LEU A 133 -15.46 2.72 -14.79
CA LEU A 133 -14.87 1.86 -13.75
C LEU A 133 -15.29 2.25 -12.33
N ARG A 134 -16.20 3.21 -12.20
CA ARG A 134 -16.59 3.84 -10.95
C ARG A 134 -18.07 3.64 -10.67
#